data_AF-A0A087TM33-F1
#
_entry.id   AF-A0A087TM33-F1
#
_cell.length_a   1.000
_cell.length_b   1.000
_cell.length_c   1.000
_cell.angle_alpha   90.00
_cell.angle_beta   90.00
_cell.angle_gamma   90.00
#
_symmetry.space_group_name_H-M   'P 1'
#
loop_
_entity.id
_entity.type
_entity.pdbx_description
1 polymer ?
#
loop_
_entity_poly.entity_id
_entity_poly.type
_entity_poly.pdbx_seq_one_letter_code
_entity_poly.pdbx_strand_id
1 'polypeptide(L)'
;MMRSTAKWKGAFRGTNAFQIILCVILFHSLASILIIYIHLVWFFSEEEKIWKKTDETAEKGSLIGWNMRSVLNVLSSKVISNNEISLLGWWMDHAKWDIDIRCSNQRWTLCSKGFSSTCKVDGIRAIYQYITFAKESHVTGFDLSVTATADQLEPQAVGASFGALALVKLADGNVENVQIQFPSNIEPLTTQSISYSGTPFISSVVVMLMCYGYTGSIHFTDPVLMPHVPFSLATSLVEKCPVKSPTFQYDSNIVKKEELLKASHKSVKDQFNQVTLVTQVSMDRLSTLERSLHMWDGPISLVIYVATKHSEKLEYEWQRLYIQKKLKNLKLSSSSHVTLAFGNSFNDDYPINALRNIAIRKVKTKYMLLLDADFQPSPDFQQKFLTSLKHVDFSLKTAFVVPAFEYMELPQKSDNAPQTKEELLQLLHREEPFILPFSILSKAAVNAKNIRF
;
A
#
# COMPACT_ATOMS: atom_id res chain seq x y z
N MET A 1 -43.58 47.95 -36.97
CA MET A 1 -42.40 47.10 -37.24
C MET A 1 -42.85 45.63 -37.40
N MET A 2 -43.59 45.35 -38.48
CA MET A 2 -44.11 44.02 -38.83
C MET A 2 -43.33 43.54 -40.05
N ARG A 3 -42.26 42.77 -39.83
CA ARG A 3 -41.53 42.01 -40.86
C ARG A 3 -40.47 41.12 -40.19
N SER A 4 -40.88 40.02 -39.53
CA SER A 4 -39.96 38.89 -39.26
C SER A 4 -40.65 37.62 -38.70
N THR A 5 -41.83 37.24 -39.21
CA THR A 5 -42.46 35.94 -38.83
C THR A 5 -42.71 35.02 -40.02
N ALA A 6 -42.16 35.35 -41.20
CA ALA A 6 -42.38 34.60 -42.44
C ALA A 6 -41.21 33.68 -42.87
N LYS A 7 -40.14 33.55 -42.08
CA LYS A 7 -38.98 32.69 -42.44
C LYS A 7 -38.99 31.28 -41.81
N TRP A 8 -39.94 30.96 -40.93
CA TRP A 8 -40.04 29.64 -40.28
C TRP A 8 -41.22 28.77 -40.76
N LYS A 9 -42.00 29.22 -41.75
CA LYS A 9 -43.10 28.42 -42.34
C LYS A 9 -42.70 27.67 -43.62
N GLY A 10 -41.48 27.86 -44.12
CA GLY A 10 -40.97 27.21 -45.34
C GLY A 10 -40.13 25.94 -45.13
N ALA A 11 -39.72 25.64 -43.88
CA ALA A 11 -38.82 24.50 -43.61
C ALA A 11 -39.55 23.18 -43.28
N PHE A 12 -40.88 23.21 -43.09
CA PHE A 12 -41.69 22.04 -42.68
C PHE A 12 -42.69 21.58 -43.75
N ARG A 13 -42.47 21.92 -45.02
CA ARG A 13 -43.27 21.43 -46.15
C ARG A 13 -42.53 20.29 -46.84
N GLY A 14 -42.71 19.08 -46.31
CA GLY A 14 -42.10 17.85 -46.85
C GLY A 14 -41.52 16.90 -45.80
N THR A 15 -41.63 17.22 -44.51
CA THR A 15 -41.17 16.32 -43.45
C THR A 15 -42.19 15.22 -43.20
N ASN A 16 -41.92 14.02 -43.71
CA ASN A 16 -42.70 12.82 -43.40
C ASN A 16 -42.75 12.60 -41.88
N ALA A 17 -43.86 12.08 -41.36
CA ALA A 17 -44.04 11.80 -39.92
C ALA A 17 -42.85 11.05 -39.29
N PHE A 18 -42.17 10.21 -40.08
CA PHE A 18 -40.92 9.54 -39.72
C PHE A 18 -39.78 10.49 -39.31
N GLN A 19 -39.57 11.61 -40.03
CA GLN A 19 -38.54 12.58 -39.70
C GLN A 19 -38.85 13.33 -38.39
N ILE A 20 -40.13 13.58 -38.11
CA ILE A 20 -40.57 14.18 -36.85
C ILE A 20 -40.30 13.22 -35.69
N ILE A 21 -40.65 11.94 -35.85
CA ILE A 21 -40.37 10.90 -34.84
C ILE A 21 -38.86 10.77 -34.60
N LEU A 22 -38.05 10.76 -35.65
CA LEU A 22 -36.59 10.69 -35.55
C LEU A 22 -36.02 11.90 -34.80
N CYS A 23 -36.52 13.11 -35.07
CA CYS A 23 -36.13 14.31 -34.33
C CYS A 23 -36.53 14.22 -32.85
N VAL A 24 -37.73 13.72 -32.53
CA VAL A 24 -38.17 13.56 -31.14
C VAL A 24 -37.29 12.55 -30.39
N ILE A 25 -36.95 11.41 -31.01
CA ILE A 25 -36.03 10.42 -30.44
C ILE A 25 -34.65 11.04 -30.24
N LEU A 26 -34.12 11.75 -31.24
CA LEU A 26 -32.82 12.42 -31.15
C LEU A 26 -32.79 13.44 -30.00
N PHE A 27 -33.82 14.28 -29.87
CA PHE A 27 -33.93 15.25 -28.77
C PHE A 27 -34.05 14.57 -27.41
N HIS A 28 -34.82 13.49 -27.31
CA HIS A 28 -34.93 12.73 -26.07
C HIS A 28 -33.60 12.08 -25.70
N SER A 29 -32.89 11.46 -26.65
CA SER A 29 -31.57 10.87 -26.43
C SER A 29 -30.53 11.92 -26.04
N LEU A 30 -30.50 13.08 -26.72
CA LEU A 30 -29.62 14.20 -26.37
C LEU A 30 -29.93 14.75 -24.98
N ALA A 31 -31.21 14.88 -24.62
CA ALA A 31 -31.62 15.31 -23.29
C ALA A 31 -31.18 14.29 -22.22
N SER A 32 -31.37 12.99 -22.46
CA SER A 32 -30.89 11.93 -21.55
C SER A 32 -29.37 11.96 -21.39
N ILE A 33 -28.61 12.10 -22.47
CA ILE A 33 -27.15 12.22 -22.43
C ILE A 33 -26.73 13.47 -21.65
N LEU A 34 -27.39 14.61 -21.87
CA LEU A 34 -27.10 15.85 -21.18
C LEU A 34 -27.38 15.73 -19.67
N ILE A 35 -28.49 15.09 -19.29
CA ILE A 35 -28.84 14.84 -17.88
C ILE A 35 -27.79 13.93 -17.22
N ILE A 36 -27.40 12.83 -17.89
CA ILE A 36 -26.34 11.93 -17.39
C ILE A 36 -25.02 12.68 -17.26
N TYR A 37 -24.62 13.46 -18.26
CA TYR A 37 -23.40 14.25 -18.23
C TYR A 37 -23.40 15.26 -17.08
N ILE A 38 -24.49 16.02 -16.89
CA ILE A 38 -24.62 16.98 -15.80
C ILE A 38 -24.55 16.25 -14.44
N HIS A 39 -25.23 15.11 -14.28
CA HIS A 39 -25.17 14.31 -13.07
C HIS A 39 -23.77 13.78 -12.78
N LEU A 40 -23.06 13.26 -13.79
CA LEU A 40 -21.69 12.77 -13.64
C LEU A 40 -20.74 13.90 -13.24
N VAL A 41 -20.78 15.03 -13.95
CA VAL A 41 -19.95 16.20 -13.65
C VAL A 41 -20.24 16.73 -12.24
N TRP A 42 -21.51 16.81 -11.85
CA TRP A 42 -21.89 17.27 -10.52
C TRP A 42 -21.50 16.30 -9.41
N PHE A 43 -21.77 15.00 -9.58
CA PHE A 43 -21.44 13.96 -8.60
C PHE A 43 -19.93 13.88 -8.31
N PHE A 44 -19.11 13.83 -9.37
CA PHE A 44 -17.66 13.81 -9.19
C PHE A 44 -17.10 15.15 -8.71
N SER A 45 -17.70 16.28 -9.13
CA SER A 45 -17.32 17.58 -8.60
C SER A 45 -17.66 17.72 -7.12
N GLU A 46 -18.78 17.18 -6.65
CA GLU A 46 -19.18 17.19 -5.24
C GLU A 46 -18.34 16.24 -4.40
N GLU A 47 -18.06 15.01 -4.83
CA GLU A 47 -17.14 14.13 -4.10
C GLU A 47 -15.76 14.77 -3.98
N GLU A 48 -15.20 15.27 -5.09
CA GLU A 48 -13.91 15.94 -5.08
C GLU A 48 -13.95 17.25 -4.26
N LYS A 49 -15.08 17.96 -4.22
CA LYS A 49 -15.29 19.13 -3.36
C LYS A 49 -15.52 18.77 -1.89
N ILE A 50 -16.14 17.65 -1.53
CA ILE A 50 -16.28 17.24 -0.12
C ILE A 50 -14.88 17.00 0.46
N TRP A 51 -14.00 16.38 -0.33
CA TRP A 51 -12.59 16.18 0.03
C TRP A 51 -11.72 17.45 -0.14
N LYS A 52 -11.99 18.34 -1.11
CA LYS A 52 -11.27 19.63 -1.28
C LYS A 52 -11.73 20.74 -0.32
N LYS A 53 -12.99 20.75 0.09
CA LYS A 53 -13.60 21.71 1.04
C LYS A 53 -13.32 21.30 2.49
N THR A 54 -12.99 20.03 2.71
CA THR A 54 -12.26 19.61 3.92
C THR A 54 -10.78 20.02 3.89
N ASP A 55 -10.19 20.30 2.72
CA ASP A 55 -8.85 20.88 2.58
C ASP A 55 -8.82 22.41 2.78
N GLU A 56 -9.82 23.16 2.30
CA GLU A 56 -9.87 24.62 2.42
C GLU A 56 -11.28 25.11 2.82
N THR A 57 -11.39 25.67 4.04
CA THR A 57 -12.57 26.38 4.60
C THR A 57 -13.83 25.55 4.90
N ALA A 58 -13.94 25.10 6.16
CA ALA A 58 -15.21 24.68 6.75
C ALA A 58 -15.95 25.90 7.32
N GLU A 59 -16.69 26.63 6.48
CA GLU A 59 -17.81 27.44 6.96
C GLU A 59 -19.04 27.31 6.04
N LYS A 60 -20.15 26.98 6.70
CA LYS A 60 -21.56 27.26 6.38
C LYS A 60 -22.13 26.73 5.05
N GLY A 61 -23.08 25.82 5.24
CA GLY A 61 -24.42 25.96 4.67
C GLY A 61 -24.73 25.08 3.46
N SER A 62 -25.89 24.42 3.55
CA SER A 62 -26.58 23.67 2.48
C SER A 62 -26.19 22.20 2.34
N LEU A 63 -26.67 21.36 3.25
CA LEU A 63 -26.81 19.91 3.03
C LEU A 63 -28.22 19.67 2.48
N ILE A 64 -28.35 19.55 1.15
CA ILE A 64 -29.59 19.15 0.48
C ILE A 64 -29.70 17.63 0.63
N GLY A 65 -30.76 17.15 1.31
CA GLY A 65 -30.95 15.77 1.78
C GLY A 65 -31.19 14.68 0.71
N TRP A 66 -30.68 14.81 -0.51
CA TRP A 66 -30.92 13.85 -1.59
C TRP A 66 -29.84 12.75 -1.71
N ASN A 67 -28.74 12.81 -0.93
CA ASN A 67 -27.71 11.78 -0.93
C ASN A 67 -27.00 11.61 0.43
N MET A 68 -27.74 11.26 1.49
CA MET A 68 -27.14 11.07 2.84
C MET A 68 -26.03 10.00 2.87
N ARG A 69 -26.11 8.98 2.00
CA ARG A 69 -25.14 7.88 1.94
C ARG A 69 -23.76 8.35 1.45
N SER A 70 -23.71 9.31 0.53
CA SER A 70 -22.42 9.88 0.06
C SER A 70 -21.80 10.86 1.06
N VAL A 71 -22.62 11.52 1.89
CA VAL A 71 -22.15 12.50 2.87
C VAL A 71 -21.50 11.84 4.09
N LEU A 72 -22.00 10.66 4.50
CA LEU A 72 -21.51 9.94 5.68
C LEU A 72 -20.50 8.84 5.36
N ASN A 73 -20.28 8.51 4.09
CA ASN A 73 -19.24 7.58 3.69
C ASN A 73 -17.88 8.21 3.97
N VAL A 74 -17.12 7.63 4.92
CA VAL A 74 -15.77 8.13 5.23
C VAL A 74 -14.74 7.65 4.22
N LEU A 75 -15.08 6.70 3.34
CA LEU A 75 -14.19 6.25 2.27
C LEU A 75 -14.12 7.29 1.13
N SER A 76 -12.90 7.61 0.70
CA SER A 76 -12.68 8.47 -0.47
C SER A 76 -12.75 7.68 -1.76
N SER A 77 -13.30 8.24 -2.83
CA SER A 77 -13.25 7.67 -4.18
C SER A 77 -11.93 7.97 -4.92
N LYS A 78 -11.04 8.80 -4.34
CA LYS A 78 -9.75 9.15 -4.93
C LYS A 78 -8.82 7.93 -4.94
N VAL A 79 -8.17 7.68 -6.08
CA VAL A 79 -7.10 6.67 -6.19
C VAL A 79 -5.78 7.40 -6.27
N ILE A 80 -4.83 7.02 -5.44
CA ILE A 80 -3.52 7.67 -5.38
C ILE A 80 -2.67 7.16 -6.54
N SER A 81 -2.16 8.10 -7.33
CA SER A 81 -1.25 7.78 -8.42
C SER A 81 0.13 7.43 -7.88
N ASN A 82 0.91 6.64 -8.63
CA ASN A 82 2.27 6.23 -8.23
C ASN A 82 3.23 7.41 -8.01
N ASN A 83 2.88 8.61 -8.49
CA ASN A 83 3.71 9.81 -8.38
C ASN A 83 3.22 10.79 -7.29
N GLU A 84 2.18 10.42 -6.54
CA GLU A 84 1.58 11.25 -5.51
C GLU A 84 1.74 10.59 -4.14
N ILE A 85 2.06 11.40 -3.12
CA ILE A 85 2.02 10.97 -1.72
C ILE A 85 0.84 11.69 -1.08
N SER A 86 -0.19 10.94 -0.68
CA SER A 86 -1.40 11.53 -0.06
C SER A 86 -1.95 10.64 1.04
N LEU A 87 -2.22 11.21 2.21
CA LEU A 87 -2.77 10.46 3.35
C LEU A 87 -4.19 9.92 3.09
N LEU A 88 -4.92 10.50 2.12
CA LEU A 88 -6.33 10.22 1.86
C LEU A 88 -6.50 9.69 0.45
N GLY A 89 -7.05 8.49 0.33
CA GLY A 89 -7.33 7.85 -0.96
C GLY A 89 -7.01 6.36 -0.93
N TRP A 90 -7.37 5.69 -2.02
CA TRP A 90 -7.06 4.29 -2.24
C TRP A 90 -5.62 4.13 -2.72
N TRP A 91 -4.86 3.36 -1.96
CA TRP A 91 -3.48 3.00 -2.22
C TRP A 91 -3.43 1.61 -2.84
N MET A 92 -2.80 1.53 -4.01
CA MET A 92 -2.46 0.26 -4.64
C MET A 92 -1.14 -0.23 -4.07
N ASP A 93 -1.06 -1.53 -3.81
CA ASP A 93 0.22 -2.19 -3.52
C ASP A 93 1.04 -2.36 -4.83
N HIS A 94 1.91 -3.36 -4.90
CA HIS A 94 2.67 -3.73 -6.10
C HIS A 94 1.81 -4.16 -7.31
N ALA A 95 0.49 -4.29 -7.13
CA ALA A 95 -0.46 -4.68 -8.17
C ALA A 95 -1.21 -3.47 -8.73
N LYS A 96 -1.16 -3.29 -10.05
CA LYS A 96 -2.01 -2.30 -10.72
C LYS A 96 -3.48 -2.74 -10.66
N TRP A 97 -4.34 -1.79 -10.27
CA TRP A 97 -5.79 -1.91 -10.39
C TRP A 97 -6.29 -1.02 -11.51
N ASP A 98 -7.23 -1.53 -12.29
CA ASP A 98 -7.90 -0.76 -13.33
C ASP A 98 -9.13 -0.08 -12.73
N ILE A 99 -9.29 1.18 -13.09
CA ILE A 99 -10.33 2.06 -12.57
C ILE A 99 -11.34 2.31 -13.68
N ASP A 100 -12.59 1.93 -13.47
CA ASP A 100 -13.68 2.17 -14.40
C ASP A 100 -14.83 2.93 -13.73
N ILE A 101 -15.81 3.36 -14.55
CA ILE A 101 -17.07 3.93 -14.06
C ILE A 101 -18.16 2.95 -14.46
N ARG A 102 -18.84 2.38 -13.46
CA ARG A 102 -19.95 1.45 -13.68
C ARG A 102 -21.25 2.16 -13.36
N CYS A 103 -22.09 2.28 -14.37
CA CYS A 103 -23.43 2.82 -14.24
C CYS A 103 -24.46 1.69 -14.16
N SER A 104 -25.39 1.80 -13.22
CA SER A 104 -26.46 0.82 -13.06
C SER A 104 -27.81 1.52 -12.96
N ASN A 105 -28.88 0.85 -13.39
CA ASN A 105 -30.26 1.34 -13.25
C ASN A 105 -30.80 1.10 -11.83
N GLN A 106 -29.99 1.31 -10.79
CA GLN A 106 -30.46 1.24 -9.41
C GLN A 106 -31.10 2.58 -8.98
N ARG A 107 -32.02 2.50 -8.02
CA ARG A 107 -32.64 3.67 -7.40
C ARG A 107 -31.56 4.46 -6.64
N TRP A 108 -31.37 5.73 -6.98
CA TRP A 108 -30.55 6.75 -6.28
C TRP A 108 -29.03 6.78 -6.54
N THR A 109 -28.43 5.76 -7.18
CA THR A 109 -27.02 5.79 -7.61
C THR A 109 -26.89 5.40 -9.08
N LEU A 110 -26.77 6.41 -9.95
CA LEU A 110 -26.67 6.21 -11.41
C LEU A 110 -25.35 5.58 -11.82
N CYS A 111 -24.24 6.01 -11.21
CA CYS A 111 -22.89 5.53 -11.52
C CYS A 111 -21.99 5.60 -10.29
N SER A 112 -21.08 4.63 -10.15
CA SER A 112 -20.03 4.62 -9.14
C SER A 112 -18.68 4.27 -9.76
N LYS A 113 -17.61 4.68 -9.07
CA LYS A 113 -16.26 4.33 -9.46
C LYS A 113 -16.00 2.86 -9.10
N GLY A 114 -15.51 2.10 -10.06
CA GLY A 114 -15.16 0.70 -9.90
C GLY A 114 -13.66 0.48 -9.81
N PHE A 115 -13.29 -0.59 -9.11
CA PHE A 115 -11.95 -1.11 -8.97
C PHE A 115 -11.92 -2.53 -9.52
N SER A 116 -11.05 -2.78 -10.47
CA SER A 116 -10.97 -4.09 -11.11
C SER A 116 -9.54 -4.62 -11.17
N SER A 117 -9.43 -5.94 -11.04
CA SER A 117 -8.16 -6.64 -11.13
C SER A 117 -8.36 -8.11 -11.51
N THR A 118 -7.33 -8.71 -12.10
CA THR A 118 -7.27 -10.15 -12.33
C THR A 118 -6.58 -10.82 -11.15
N CYS A 119 -7.25 -11.82 -10.57
CA CYS A 119 -6.78 -12.54 -9.40
C CYS A 119 -5.55 -13.40 -9.70
N LYS A 120 -4.84 -13.78 -8.64
CA LYS A 120 -3.68 -14.67 -8.70
C LYS A 120 -3.92 -15.89 -7.81
N VAL A 121 -3.38 -17.03 -8.24
CA VAL A 121 -3.45 -18.29 -7.49
C VAL A 121 -2.51 -18.26 -6.28
N ASP A 122 -1.33 -17.68 -6.45
CA ASP A 122 -0.19 -17.72 -5.54
C ASP A 122 0.07 -16.40 -4.81
N GLY A 123 -0.81 -15.41 -4.97
CA GLY A 123 -0.59 -14.08 -4.40
C GLY A 123 -1.88 -13.30 -4.20
N ILE A 124 -1.83 -12.34 -3.29
CA ILE A 124 -2.97 -11.47 -2.97
C ILE A 124 -2.95 -10.27 -3.92
N ARG A 125 -4.09 -9.97 -4.54
CA ARG A 125 -4.35 -8.68 -5.18
C ARG A 125 -5.13 -7.82 -4.21
N ALA A 126 -4.63 -6.62 -3.91
CA ALA A 126 -5.25 -5.77 -2.90
C ALA A 126 -5.15 -4.29 -3.23
N ILE A 127 -6.15 -3.53 -2.76
CA ILE A 127 -6.15 -2.07 -2.71
C ILE A 127 -6.67 -1.63 -1.35
N TYR A 128 -6.06 -0.59 -0.77
CA TYR A 128 -6.23 -0.24 0.64
C TYR A 128 -6.68 1.20 0.81
N GLN A 129 -7.46 1.47 1.84
CA GLN A 129 -7.69 2.82 2.31
C GLN A 129 -7.63 2.85 3.84
N TYR A 130 -6.80 3.74 4.37
CA TYR A 130 -6.62 3.91 5.81
C TYR A 130 -7.41 5.11 6.30
N ILE A 131 -8.16 4.92 7.38
CA ILE A 131 -8.97 5.97 8.01
C ILE A 131 -8.63 6.05 9.49
N THR A 132 -8.34 7.26 9.95
CA THR A 132 -8.13 7.60 11.36
C THR A 132 -9.30 8.40 11.88
N PHE A 133 -9.86 7.99 13.01
CA PHE A 133 -10.94 8.73 13.67
C PHE A 133 -10.37 9.69 14.71
N ALA A 134 -10.92 10.91 14.79
CA ALA A 134 -10.57 11.87 15.82
C ALA A 134 -10.95 11.30 17.20
N LYS A 135 -10.08 11.49 18.21
CA LYS A 135 -10.33 10.95 19.58
C LYS A 135 -11.67 11.40 20.17
N GLU A 136 -12.11 12.61 19.83
CA GLU A 136 -13.35 13.23 20.33
C GLU A 136 -14.61 12.68 19.64
N SER A 137 -14.46 11.90 18.56
CA SER A 137 -15.59 11.34 17.81
C SER A 137 -16.25 10.16 18.51
N HIS A 138 -15.53 9.49 19.45
CA HIS A 138 -16.00 8.35 20.22
C HIS A 138 -16.73 7.27 19.39
N VAL A 139 -16.29 7.03 18.16
CA VAL A 139 -16.90 6.06 17.24
C VAL A 139 -16.72 4.66 17.82
N THR A 140 -17.82 3.95 18.11
CA THR A 140 -17.77 2.57 18.65
C THR A 140 -18.19 1.51 17.63
N GLY A 141 -18.70 1.91 16.46
CA GLY A 141 -19.19 0.98 15.45
C GLY A 141 -19.27 1.60 14.07
N PHE A 142 -19.47 0.76 13.06
CA PHE A 142 -19.66 1.16 11.67
C PHE A 142 -20.41 0.10 10.87
N ASP A 143 -20.99 0.52 9.75
CA ASP A 143 -21.47 -0.36 8.68
C ASP A 143 -20.50 -0.32 7.51
N LEU A 144 -20.00 -1.48 7.08
CA LEU A 144 -19.21 -1.65 5.88
C LEU A 144 -20.08 -2.33 4.82
N SER A 145 -20.11 -1.81 3.61
CA SER A 145 -20.75 -2.46 2.47
C SER A 145 -19.91 -2.34 1.22
N VAL A 146 -19.97 -3.35 0.36
CA VAL A 146 -19.29 -3.35 -0.94
C VAL A 146 -20.15 -4.10 -1.94
N THR A 147 -20.12 -3.65 -3.19
CA THR A 147 -20.78 -4.32 -4.31
C THR A 147 -19.72 -4.96 -5.19
N ALA A 148 -19.93 -6.22 -5.59
CA ALA A 148 -18.97 -6.98 -6.36
C ALA A 148 -19.59 -7.62 -7.61
N THR A 149 -18.77 -7.82 -8.63
CA THR A 149 -19.03 -8.67 -9.80
C THR A 149 -17.81 -9.55 -10.01
N ALA A 150 -18.04 -10.82 -10.35
CA ALA A 150 -16.98 -11.79 -10.61
C ALA A 150 -17.17 -12.37 -12.01
N ASP A 151 -16.13 -12.30 -12.84
CA ASP A 151 -16.13 -12.78 -14.21
C ASP A 151 -15.21 -14.00 -14.32
N GLN A 152 -15.81 -15.17 -14.58
CA GLN A 152 -15.12 -16.45 -14.75
C GLN A 152 -14.18 -16.79 -13.58
N LEU A 153 -14.66 -16.60 -12.35
CA LEU A 153 -13.85 -16.75 -11.15
C LEU A 153 -13.84 -18.21 -10.66
N GLU A 154 -12.70 -18.88 -10.82
CA GLU A 154 -12.51 -20.29 -10.46
C GLU A 154 -11.48 -20.45 -9.33
N PRO A 155 -11.81 -21.13 -8.22
CA PRO A 155 -10.88 -21.34 -7.12
C PRO A 155 -9.80 -22.34 -7.51
N GLN A 156 -8.53 -21.96 -7.32
CA GLN A 156 -7.34 -22.78 -7.63
C GLN A 156 -6.47 -23.05 -6.39
N ALA A 157 -6.75 -22.38 -5.27
CA ALA A 157 -6.03 -22.57 -4.01
C ALA A 157 -6.98 -22.87 -2.85
N VAL A 158 -6.48 -23.61 -1.86
CA VAL A 158 -7.20 -23.82 -0.59
C VAL A 158 -7.29 -22.49 0.15
N GLY A 159 -8.51 -22.12 0.57
CA GLY A 159 -8.76 -20.83 1.22
C GLY A 159 -8.87 -19.64 0.24
N ALA A 160 -9.12 -19.89 -1.05
CA ALA A 160 -9.41 -18.84 -2.02
C ALA A 160 -10.52 -17.90 -1.51
N SER A 161 -10.24 -16.61 -1.50
CA SER A 161 -11.14 -15.59 -0.93
C SER A 161 -11.10 -14.32 -1.75
N PHE A 162 -12.25 -13.69 -1.92
CA PHE A 162 -12.36 -12.35 -2.46
C PHE A 162 -13.49 -11.58 -1.77
N GLY A 163 -13.27 -10.28 -1.62
CA GLY A 163 -14.19 -9.39 -0.93
C GLY A 163 -13.47 -8.24 -0.24
N ALA A 164 -14.01 -7.81 0.89
CA ALA A 164 -13.46 -6.71 1.69
C ALA A 164 -13.05 -7.20 3.08
N LEU A 165 -11.91 -6.73 3.57
CA LEU A 165 -11.42 -6.92 4.93
C LEU A 165 -11.25 -5.54 5.57
N ALA A 166 -11.79 -5.35 6.77
CA ALA A 166 -11.57 -4.18 7.59
C ALA A 166 -10.78 -4.58 8.85
N LEU A 167 -9.56 -4.05 8.95
CA LEU A 167 -8.71 -4.16 10.13
C LEU A 167 -9.05 -2.99 11.06
N VAL A 168 -9.71 -3.27 12.16
CA VAL A 168 -10.20 -2.27 13.12
C VAL A 168 -9.23 -2.19 14.28
N LYS A 169 -8.64 -1.01 14.52
CA LYS A 169 -7.78 -0.76 15.68
C LYS A 169 -8.55 0.03 16.73
N LEU A 170 -8.70 -0.54 17.91
CA LEU A 170 -9.33 0.09 19.06
C LEU A 170 -8.36 1.02 19.82
N ALA A 171 -8.91 1.90 20.65
CA ALA A 171 -8.14 2.91 21.39
C ALA A 171 -7.14 2.34 22.41
N ASP A 172 -7.38 1.13 22.89
CA ASP A 172 -6.50 0.36 23.77
C ASP A 172 -5.34 -0.33 23.01
N GLY A 173 -5.35 -0.25 21.67
CA GLY A 173 -4.35 -0.88 20.81
C GLY A 173 -4.74 -2.27 20.31
N ASN A 174 -5.86 -2.84 20.78
CA ASN A 174 -6.37 -4.11 20.27
C ASN A 174 -6.79 -3.98 18.81
N VAL A 175 -6.64 -5.08 18.08
CA VAL A 175 -6.92 -5.14 16.64
C VAL A 175 -7.91 -6.26 16.37
N GLU A 176 -8.98 -5.93 15.66
CA GLU A 176 -10.05 -6.85 15.28
C GLU A 176 -10.23 -6.87 13.76
N ASN A 177 -10.70 -7.99 13.23
CA ASN A 177 -10.91 -8.18 11.80
C ASN A 177 -12.38 -8.37 11.49
N VAL A 178 -12.88 -7.62 10.51
CA VAL A 178 -14.23 -7.74 9.98
C VAL A 178 -14.14 -8.04 8.49
N GLN A 179 -14.80 -9.10 8.01
CA GLN A 179 -14.71 -9.48 6.60
C GLN A 179 -16.08 -9.56 5.93
N ILE A 180 -16.13 -9.15 4.66
CA ILE A 180 -17.18 -9.42 3.70
C ILE A 180 -16.57 -10.37 2.67
N GLN A 181 -17.15 -11.57 2.53
CA GLN A 181 -16.65 -12.58 1.60
C GLN A 181 -17.74 -12.95 0.60
N PHE A 182 -17.38 -12.94 -0.67
CA PHE A 182 -18.26 -13.37 -1.75
C PHE A 182 -17.95 -14.81 -2.17
N PRO A 183 -18.97 -15.60 -2.52
CA PRO A 183 -18.76 -16.89 -3.18
C PRO A 183 -18.23 -16.67 -4.61
N SER A 184 -17.54 -17.66 -5.19
CA SER A 184 -16.95 -17.54 -6.53
C SER A 184 -17.98 -17.33 -7.65
N ASN A 185 -19.22 -17.77 -7.42
CA ASN A 185 -20.34 -17.59 -8.32
C ASN A 185 -21.35 -16.61 -7.70
N ILE A 186 -21.26 -15.34 -8.09
CA ILE A 186 -22.20 -14.28 -7.69
C ILE A 186 -22.89 -13.71 -8.92
N GLU A 187 -24.12 -13.24 -8.74
CA GLU A 187 -24.76 -12.42 -9.75
C GLU A 187 -23.98 -11.09 -9.90
N PRO A 188 -23.91 -10.52 -11.11
CA PRO A 188 -23.32 -9.20 -11.30
C PRO A 188 -23.96 -8.15 -10.39
N LEU A 189 -23.14 -7.26 -9.84
CA LEU A 189 -23.55 -6.20 -8.92
C LEU A 189 -24.18 -6.71 -7.61
N THR A 190 -23.69 -7.84 -7.08
CA THR A 190 -24.11 -8.33 -5.77
C THR A 190 -23.54 -7.46 -4.65
N THR A 191 -24.41 -6.89 -3.81
CA THR A 191 -24.00 -6.11 -2.63
C THR A 191 -24.04 -6.97 -1.37
N GLN A 192 -22.99 -6.87 -0.55
CA GLN A 192 -22.98 -7.39 0.82
C GLN A 192 -22.62 -6.29 1.81
N SER A 193 -23.09 -6.44 3.05
CA SER A 193 -22.86 -5.48 4.13
C SER A 193 -22.67 -6.20 5.47
N ILE A 194 -21.88 -5.60 6.35
CA ILE A 194 -21.64 -6.06 7.72
C ILE A 194 -21.64 -4.86 8.66
N SER A 195 -22.24 -5.02 9.83
CA SER A 195 -22.21 -4.05 10.93
C SER A 195 -21.21 -4.52 11.98
N TYR A 196 -20.39 -3.59 12.46
CA TYR A 196 -19.42 -3.82 13.51
C TYR A 196 -19.70 -2.91 14.70
N SER A 197 -19.46 -3.41 15.91
CA SER A 197 -19.49 -2.63 17.15
C SER A 197 -18.47 -3.19 18.14
N GLY A 198 -17.65 -2.33 18.73
CA GLY A 198 -16.59 -2.67 19.67
C GLY A 198 -16.47 -1.65 20.81
N THR A 199 -15.78 -2.06 21.88
CA THR A 199 -15.42 -1.20 23.02
C THR A 199 -13.91 -1.34 23.30
N PRO A 200 -13.15 -0.26 23.59
CA PRO A 200 -13.54 1.14 23.68
C PRO A 200 -13.83 1.74 22.29
N PHE A 201 -13.54 3.01 22.04
CA PHE A 201 -13.76 3.59 20.71
C PHE A 201 -12.71 3.12 19.69
N ILE A 202 -13.08 3.18 18.41
CA ILE A 202 -12.27 2.85 17.26
C ILE A 202 -11.30 4.00 16.99
N SER A 203 -10.00 3.69 16.95
CA SER A 203 -8.95 4.66 16.64
C SER A 203 -8.72 4.79 15.13
N SER A 204 -8.73 3.67 14.41
CA SER A 204 -8.55 3.64 12.97
C SER A 204 -9.07 2.36 12.35
N VAL A 205 -9.35 2.42 11.04
CA VAL A 205 -9.78 1.29 10.22
C VAL A 205 -8.96 1.27 8.94
N VAL A 206 -8.39 0.12 8.59
CA VAL A 206 -7.83 -0.13 7.25
C VAL A 206 -8.85 -0.97 6.49
N VAL A 207 -9.42 -0.44 5.43
CA VAL A 207 -10.27 -1.21 4.50
C VAL A 207 -9.41 -1.71 3.35
N MET A 208 -9.45 -3.01 3.11
CA MET A 208 -8.73 -3.74 2.07
C MET A 208 -9.74 -4.44 1.17
N LEU A 209 -9.77 -4.09 -0.12
CA LEU A 209 -10.49 -4.88 -1.13
C LEU A 209 -9.49 -5.85 -1.74
N MET A 210 -9.82 -7.14 -1.79
CA MET A 210 -8.85 -8.16 -2.17
C MET A 210 -9.42 -9.36 -2.91
N CYS A 211 -8.53 -10.05 -3.63
CA CYS A 211 -8.73 -11.43 -4.04
C CYS A 211 -7.45 -12.26 -4.00
N TYR A 212 -7.61 -13.54 -3.67
CA TYR A 212 -6.54 -14.51 -3.52
C TYR A 212 -7.04 -15.90 -3.92
N GLY A 213 -6.18 -16.69 -4.56
CA GLY A 213 -6.42 -18.11 -4.83
C GLY A 213 -7.39 -18.38 -5.98
N TYR A 214 -7.67 -17.38 -6.81
CA TYR A 214 -8.61 -17.47 -7.93
C TYR A 214 -7.91 -17.22 -9.27
N THR A 215 -8.41 -17.87 -10.32
CA THR A 215 -8.24 -17.47 -11.72
C THR A 215 -9.51 -16.76 -12.18
N GLY A 216 -9.38 -15.62 -12.86
CA GLY A 216 -10.51 -14.79 -13.30
C GLY A 216 -10.38 -13.34 -12.85
N SER A 217 -11.39 -12.54 -13.16
CA SER A 217 -11.39 -11.10 -12.87
C SER A 217 -12.49 -10.74 -11.88
N ILE A 218 -12.16 -9.77 -11.02
CA ILE A 218 -13.08 -9.21 -10.04
C ILE A 218 -13.27 -7.72 -10.27
N HIS A 219 -14.47 -7.25 -9.94
CA HIS A 219 -14.84 -5.84 -10.01
C HIS A 219 -15.55 -5.47 -8.71
N PHE A 220 -15.01 -4.49 -7.97
CA PHE A 220 -15.65 -3.88 -6.81
C PHE A 220 -16.18 -2.50 -7.16
N THR A 221 -17.37 -2.18 -6.68
CA THR A 221 -18.03 -0.88 -6.86
C THR A 221 -18.68 -0.44 -5.57
N ASP A 222 -18.80 0.87 -5.36
CA ASP A 222 -19.50 1.46 -4.22
C ASP A 222 -19.06 0.92 -2.84
N PRO A 223 -17.75 0.91 -2.51
CA PRO A 223 -17.32 0.61 -1.15
C PRO A 223 -17.74 1.76 -0.21
N VAL A 224 -18.48 1.41 0.84
CA VAL A 224 -19.04 2.37 1.78
C VAL A 224 -18.71 1.95 3.21
N LEU A 225 -18.11 2.86 3.98
CA LEU A 225 -17.90 2.72 5.42
C LEU A 225 -18.65 3.87 6.11
N MET A 226 -19.69 3.54 6.87
CA MET A 226 -20.50 4.51 7.60
C MET A 226 -20.32 4.31 9.10
N PRO A 227 -19.65 5.24 9.81
CA PRO A 227 -19.53 5.15 11.26
C PRO A 227 -20.88 5.36 11.94
N HIS A 228 -21.13 4.65 13.04
CA HIS A 228 -22.34 4.81 13.87
C HIS A 228 -22.22 6.08 14.71
N VAL A 229 -22.57 7.23 14.14
CA VAL A 229 -22.48 8.54 14.82
C VAL A 229 -23.71 9.41 14.57
N PRO A 230 -24.02 10.33 15.52
CA PRO A 230 -25.06 11.34 15.29
C PRO A 230 -24.71 12.25 14.11
N PHE A 231 -25.71 12.58 13.30
CA PHE A 231 -25.56 13.36 12.05
C PHE A 231 -24.85 14.73 12.24
N SER A 232 -24.89 15.29 13.45
CA SER A 232 -24.27 16.57 13.80
C SER A 232 -22.74 16.53 13.88
N LEU A 233 -22.11 15.34 14.01
CA LEU A 233 -20.66 15.17 14.16
C LEU A 233 -19.92 14.81 12.86
N ALA A 234 -20.65 14.63 11.74
CA ALA A 234 -20.11 14.12 10.48
C ALA A 234 -18.91 14.91 9.92
N THR A 235 -18.87 16.23 10.16
CA THR A 235 -17.87 17.11 9.55
C THR A 235 -16.48 17.07 10.20
N SER A 236 -16.30 16.37 11.33
CA SER A 236 -15.03 16.30 12.07
C SER A 236 -14.62 14.89 12.52
N LEU A 237 -15.18 13.84 11.90
CA LEU A 237 -14.93 12.45 12.32
C LEU A 237 -13.53 11.96 11.97
N VAL A 238 -13.02 12.32 10.79
CA VAL A 238 -11.74 11.83 10.28
C VAL A 238 -10.64 12.81 10.64
N GLU A 239 -9.60 12.32 11.31
CA GLU A 239 -8.42 13.11 11.62
C GLU A 239 -7.62 13.34 10.33
N LYS A 240 -7.46 14.60 9.92
CA LYS A 240 -6.85 14.97 8.62
C LYS A 240 -5.36 14.61 8.54
N CYS A 241 -4.67 14.66 9.68
CA CYS A 241 -3.30 14.26 9.86
C CYS A 241 -3.00 14.34 11.36
N PRO A 242 -2.46 13.31 12.02
CA PRO A 242 -2.00 13.43 13.40
C PRO A 242 -0.74 14.31 13.45
N VAL A 243 -0.91 15.63 13.30
CA VAL A 243 0.19 16.59 13.38
C VAL A 243 0.55 16.76 14.85
N LYS A 244 1.81 16.42 15.15
CA LYS A 244 2.45 16.51 16.47
C LYS A 244 1.74 15.71 17.54
N SER A 245 1.85 14.40 17.40
CA SER A 245 2.15 13.57 18.55
C SER A 245 3.31 14.17 19.36
N PRO A 246 3.11 14.69 20.59
CA PRO A 246 4.22 15.11 21.44
C PRO A 246 5.04 13.88 21.68
N THR A 247 6.29 13.83 21.17
CA THR A 247 7.22 12.71 21.30
C THR A 247 6.48 11.43 21.63
N PHE A 248 5.77 10.85 20.65
CA PHE A 248 5.25 9.50 20.87
C PHE A 248 6.49 8.72 21.27
N GLN A 249 6.60 8.39 22.57
CA GLN A 249 7.18 7.14 22.96
C GLN A 249 6.35 6.20 22.10
N TYR A 250 6.91 5.81 20.96
CA TYR A 250 6.62 4.50 20.44
C TYR A 250 6.65 3.66 21.71
N ASP A 251 5.49 3.16 22.13
CA ASP A 251 5.45 1.89 22.82
C ASP A 251 6.07 0.93 21.81
N SER A 252 7.39 1.02 21.69
CA SER A 252 8.16 0.05 20.98
C SER A 252 7.93 -1.13 21.87
N ASN A 253 7.18 -2.11 21.37
CA ASN A 253 7.06 -3.44 21.98
C ASN A 253 8.43 -3.95 22.45
N ILE A 254 9.54 -3.40 21.92
CA ILE A 254 10.91 -3.45 22.43
C ILE A 254 11.02 -2.97 23.91
N VAL A 255 11.03 -3.93 24.82
CA VAL A 255 11.23 -3.77 26.27
C VAL A 255 12.70 -3.51 26.62
N LYS A 256 13.65 -4.16 25.93
CA LYS A 256 15.08 -4.08 26.24
C LYS A 256 15.91 -4.03 24.97
N LYS A 257 16.98 -3.24 24.99
CA LYS A 257 18.03 -3.23 23.96
C LYS A 257 19.36 -3.61 24.56
N GLU A 258 20.10 -4.47 23.87
CA GLU A 258 21.43 -4.90 24.30
C GLU A 258 22.40 -4.86 23.11
N GLU A 259 23.56 -4.26 23.29
CA GLU A 259 24.59 -4.21 22.25
C GLU A 259 25.53 -5.39 22.40
N LEU A 260 25.50 -6.32 21.43
CA LEU A 260 26.40 -7.48 21.40
C LEU A 260 27.76 -7.14 20.80
N LEU A 261 27.78 -6.32 19.75
CA LEU A 261 28.99 -5.86 19.08
C LEU A 261 28.95 -4.34 18.95
N LYS A 262 30.05 -3.70 19.33
CA LYS A 262 30.25 -2.25 19.22
C LYS A 262 31.52 -1.98 18.44
N ALA A 263 31.44 -1.11 17.44
CA ALA A 263 32.63 -0.69 16.72
C ALA A 263 33.57 0.09 17.64
N SER A 264 34.87 -0.10 17.46
CA SER A 264 35.87 0.75 18.12
C SER A 264 35.90 2.14 17.46
N HIS A 265 36.14 3.20 18.25
CA HIS A 265 36.27 4.56 17.71
C HIS A 265 37.34 4.69 16.60
N LYS A 266 38.43 3.94 16.71
CA LYS A 266 39.50 3.90 15.69
C LYS A 266 39.00 3.31 14.38
N SER A 267 38.37 2.13 14.42
CA SER A 267 37.81 1.47 13.23
C SER A 267 36.77 2.32 12.50
N VAL A 268 35.99 3.12 13.23
CA VAL A 268 34.98 4.01 12.65
C VAL A 268 35.64 5.14 11.84
N LYS A 269 36.73 5.72 12.35
CA LYS A 269 37.46 6.79 11.65
C LYS A 269 38.06 6.29 10.34
N ASP A 270 38.70 5.12 10.39
CA ASP A 270 39.38 4.52 9.23
C ASP A 270 38.39 4.14 8.12
N GLN A 271 37.13 3.88 8.47
CA GLN A 271 36.08 3.41 7.55
C GLN A 271 34.99 4.45 7.29
N PHE A 272 35.18 5.73 7.65
CA PHE A 272 34.14 6.76 7.51
C PHE A 272 33.59 6.90 6.08
N ASN A 273 34.45 6.75 5.06
CA ASN A 273 34.06 6.84 3.65
C ASN A 273 33.46 5.55 3.07
N GLN A 274 33.31 4.50 3.88
CA GLN A 274 32.66 3.25 3.47
C GLN A 274 31.13 3.37 3.47
N VAL A 275 30.46 2.32 3.02
CA VAL A 275 28.99 2.20 3.10
C VAL A 275 28.67 1.24 4.24
N THR A 276 27.79 1.61 5.17
CA THR A 276 27.27 0.66 6.17
C THR A 276 26.01 -0.01 5.63
N LEU A 277 25.97 -1.33 5.62
CA LEU A 277 24.73 -2.08 5.38
C LEU A 277 23.86 -2.03 6.64
N VAL A 278 22.63 -1.57 6.51
CA VAL A 278 21.66 -1.42 7.59
C VAL A 278 20.54 -2.40 7.36
N THR A 279 20.35 -3.34 8.30
CA THR A 279 19.31 -4.37 8.21
C THR A 279 18.77 -4.73 9.59
N GLN A 280 17.58 -5.30 9.63
CA GLN A 280 17.06 -5.97 10.83
C GLN A 280 16.57 -7.38 10.50
N VAL A 281 16.54 -8.26 11.50
CA VAL A 281 16.18 -9.67 11.30
C VAL A 281 15.52 -10.22 12.56
N SER A 282 14.63 -11.19 12.44
CA SER A 282 14.15 -12.01 13.57
C SER A 282 15.11 -13.19 13.81
N MET A 283 14.99 -13.85 14.96
CA MET A 283 15.85 -15.00 15.27
C MET A 283 15.74 -16.17 14.29
N ASP A 284 14.55 -16.46 13.79
CA ASP A 284 14.27 -17.54 12.83
C ASP A 284 14.88 -17.27 11.44
N ARG A 285 15.09 -15.99 11.09
CA ARG A 285 15.68 -15.56 9.81
C ARG A 285 17.21 -15.41 9.83
N LEU A 286 17.88 -15.81 10.91
CA LEU A 286 19.35 -15.69 11.02
C LEU A 286 20.12 -16.53 9.98
N SER A 287 19.57 -17.65 9.52
CA SER A 287 20.15 -18.45 8.44
C SER A 287 20.08 -17.74 7.10
N THR A 288 18.98 -17.03 6.82
CA THR A 288 18.83 -16.18 5.64
C THR A 288 19.86 -15.06 5.66
N LEU A 289 20.02 -14.39 6.82
CA LEU A 289 21.03 -13.36 7.00
C LEU A 289 22.46 -13.86 6.69
N GLU A 290 22.81 -15.07 7.14
CA GLU A 290 24.13 -15.67 6.86
C GLU A 290 24.40 -15.81 5.37
N ARG A 291 23.38 -16.18 4.58
CA ARG A 291 23.47 -16.23 3.12
C ARG A 291 23.58 -14.83 2.51
N SER A 292 22.70 -13.92 2.91
CA SER A 292 22.62 -12.57 2.36
C SER A 292 23.89 -11.74 2.61
N LEU A 293 24.56 -11.96 3.72
CA LEU A 293 25.78 -11.25 4.10
C LEU A 293 27.07 -11.87 3.54
N HIS A 294 27.01 -13.03 2.88
CA HIS A 294 28.22 -13.73 2.43
C HIS A 294 29.09 -12.89 1.47
N MET A 295 28.47 -11.97 0.70
CA MET A 295 29.14 -11.11 -0.27
C MET A 295 29.41 -9.68 0.24
N TRP A 296 29.15 -9.41 1.53
CA TRP A 296 29.31 -8.07 2.09
C TRP A 296 30.54 -7.96 2.98
N ASP A 297 31.55 -7.23 2.50
CA ASP A 297 32.80 -7.00 3.24
C ASP A 297 32.81 -5.72 4.09
N GLY A 298 31.77 -4.89 3.97
CA GLY A 298 31.67 -3.59 4.63
C GLY A 298 31.18 -3.64 6.09
N PRO A 299 31.13 -2.49 6.77
CA PRO A 299 30.47 -2.33 8.05
C PRO A 299 29.00 -2.74 7.97
N ILE A 300 28.50 -3.37 9.04
CA ILE A 300 27.07 -3.71 9.16
C ILE A 300 26.50 -3.08 10.41
N SER A 301 25.31 -2.50 10.31
CA SER A 301 24.45 -2.19 11.43
C SER A 301 23.25 -3.13 11.42
N LEU A 302 23.28 -4.12 12.31
CA LEU A 302 22.29 -5.18 12.41
C LEU A 302 21.50 -5.05 13.71
N VAL A 303 20.17 -5.15 13.60
CA VAL A 303 19.29 -5.35 14.75
C VAL A 303 18.65 -6.73 14.68
N ILE A 304 18.81 -7.53 15.74
CA ILE A 304 18.19 -8.85 15.87
C ILE A 304 17.03 -8.73 16.85
N TYR A 305 15.82 -8.93 16.35
CA TYR A 305 14.60 -8.92 17.15
C TYR A 305 14.40 -10.27 17.82
N VAL A 306 14.17 -10.22 19.13
CA VAL A 306 13.86 -11.38 19.97
C VAL A 306 12.46 -11.16 20.51
N ALA A 307 11.52 -11.95 20.02
CA ALA A 307 10.15 -11.98 20.51
C ALA A 307 10.10 -12.75 21.84
N THR A 308 9.43 -12.19 22.85
CA THR A 308 9.47 -12.70 24.22
C THR A 308 8.07 -12.66 24.81
N LYS A 309 7.62 -13.74 25.45
CA LYS A 309 6.27 -13.84 26.03
C LYS A 309 6.22 -13.38 27.48
N HIS A 310 7.35 -13.45 28.20
CA HIS A 310 7.46 -12.98 29.58
C HIS A 310 8.69 -12.09 29.77
N SER A 311 8.62 -11.16 30.72
CA SER A 311 9.70 -10.23 31.04
C SER A 311 10.82 -10.84 31.90
N GLU A 312 10.83 -12.17 32.07
CA GLU A 312 11.77 -12.86 32.94
C GLU A 312 13.15 -12.97 32.32
N LYS A 313 14.17 -12.57 33.09
CA LYS A 313 15.57 -12.53 32.68
C LYS A 313 16.12 -13.88 32.20
N LEU A 314 15.60 -15.01 32.71
CA LEU A 314 16.01 -16.35 32.28
C LEU A 314 15.59 -16.66 30.84
N GLU A 315 14.50 -16.04 30.36
CA GLU A 315 14.00 -16.24 28.99
C GLU A 315 14.82 -15.48 27.95
N TYR A 316 15.94 -14.81 28.28
CA TYR A 316 16.77 -14.11 27.28
C TYR A 316 18.15 -14.74 27.06
N GLU A 317 18.68 -15.46 28.04
CA GLU A 317 20.07 -15.90 28.02
C GLU A 317 20.32 -16.99 26.96
N TRP A 318 19.38 -17.93 26.77
CA TRP A 318 19.56 -18.97 25.75
C TRP A 318 19.48 -18.41 24.34
N GLN A 319 18.56 -17.46 24.06
CA GLN A 319 18.47 -16.77 22.77
C GLN A 319 19.74 -15.99 22.51
N ARG A 320 20.23 -15.27 23.53
CA ARG A 320 21.47 -14.51 23.46
C ARG A 320 22.65 -15.42 23.10
N LEU A 321 22.83 -16.55 23.80
CA LEU A 321 23.89 -17.51 23.51
C LEU A 321 23.76 -18.13 22.12
N TYR A 322 22.55 -18.49 21.70
CA TYR A 322 22.26 -19.00 20.36
C TYR A 322 22.66 -17.98 19.28
N ILE A 323 22.23 -16.72 19.44
CA ILE A 323 22.55 -15.63 18.52
C ILE A 323 24.06 -15.40 18.48
N GLN A 324 24.73 -15.33 19.63
CA GLN A 324 26.19 -15.16 19.69
C GLN A 324 26.92 -16.30 18.97
N LYS A 325 26.47 -17.55 19.13
CA LYS A 325 27.02 -18.70 18.41
C LYS A 325 26.84 -18.56 16.89
N LYS A 326 25.67 -18.12 16.43
CA LYS A 326 25.40 -17.89 15.00
C LYS A 326 26.22 -16.72 14.42
N LEU A 327 26.33 -15.62 15.16
CA LEU A 327 27.13 -14.46 14.75
C LEU A 327 28.62 -14.77 14.60
N LYS A 328 29.16 -15.72 15.38
CA LYS A 328 30.57 -16.17 15.21
C LYS A 328 30.86 -16.79 13.85
N ASN A 329 29.84 -17.34 13.18
CA ASN A 329 30.00 -17.87 11.82
C ASN A 329 29.99 -16.75 10.76
N LEU A 330 29.51 -15.56 11.11
CA LEU A 330 29.52 -14.40 10.21
C LEU A 330 30.86 -13.69 10.28
N LYS A 331 31.45 -13.42 9.11
CA LYS A 331 32.65 -12.60 8.98
C LYS A 331 32.28 -11.12 9.04
N LEU A 332 31.98 -10.61 10.24
CA LEU A 332 31.61 -9.20 10.43
C LEU A 332 32.87 -8.31 10.50
N SER A 333 32.83 -7.16 9.81
CA SER A 333 33.87 -6.12 9.93
C SER A 333 33.96 -5.60 11.37
N SER A 334 35.15 -5.20 11.82
CA SER A 334 35.41 -4.65 13.17
C SER A 334 34.69 -3.33 13.47
N SER A 335 34.16 -2.66 12.44
CA SER A 335 33.33 -1.47 12.52
C SER A 335 31.83 -1.74 12.60
N SER A 336 31.44 -3.02 12.63
CA SER A 336 30.03 -3.43 12.66
C SER A 336 29.41 -3.25 14.05
N HIS A 337 28.11 -2.98 14.08
CA HIS A 337 27.30 -2.89 15.28
C HIS A 337 26.18 -3.92 15.22
N VAL A 338 26.03 -4.69 16.29
CA VAL A 338 24.91 -5.64 16.44
C VAL A 338 24.17 -5.34 17.72
N THR A 339 22.87 -5.08 17.59
CA THR A 339 21.97 -4.80 18.72
C THR A 339 20.89 -5.88 18.80
N LEU A 340 20.69 -6.46 19.98
CA LEU A 340 19.51 -7.25 20.30
C LEU A 340 18.38 -6.30 20.73
N ALA A 341 17.21 -6.48 20.15
CA ALA A 341 15.99 -5.79 20.56
C ALA A 341 14.99 -6.85 21.06
N PHE A 342 14.83 -6.92 22.38
CA PHE A 342 13.86 -7.80 23.02
C PHE A 342 12.52 -7.09 23.06
N GLY A 343 11.48 -7.69 22.47
CA GLY A 343 10.15 -7.12 22.51
C GLY A 343 9.06 -8.11 22.86
N ASN A 344 8.00 -7.56 23.43
CA ASN A 344 6.85 -8.32 23.86
C ASN A 344 6.03 -8.78 22.65
N SER A 345 5.75 -10.08 22.58
CA SER A 345 5.07 -10.71 21.44
C SER A 345 3.54 -10.77 21.61
N PHE A 346 2.92 -9.88 22.40
CA PHE A 346 1.49 -9.98 22.73
C PHE A 346 0.60 -10.12 21.48
N ASN A 347 0.99 -9.49 20.36
CA ASN A 347 0.26 -9.56 19.08
C ASN A 347 1.09 -10.16 17.93
N ASP A 348 2.23 -10.81 18.21
CA ASP A 348 3.20 -11.30 17.20
C ASP A 348 3.67 -10.25 16.17
N ASP A 349 3.45 -8.97 16.46
CA ASP A 349 3.83 -7.87 15.57
C ASP A 349 5.35 -7.69 15.51
N TYR A 350 5.92 -7.87 14.31
CA TYR A 350 7.31 -7.58 14.05
C TYR A 350 7.53 -6.06 13.83
N PRO A 351 8.22 -5.33 14.74
CA PRO A 351 8.22 -3.87 14.73
C PRO A 351 9.26 -3.28 13.75
N ILE A 352 9.11 -3.59 12.47
CA ILE A 352 10.11 -3.35 11.41
C ILE A 352 10.64 -1.91 11.40
N ASN A 353 9.77 -0.90 11.51
CA ASN A 353 10.17 0.51 11.48
C ASN A 353 10.95 0.93 12.73
N ALA A 354 10.59 0.42 13.91
CA ALA A 354 11.32 0.70 15.15
C ALA A 354 12.73 0.08 15.09
N LEU A 355 12.83 -1.15 14.60
CA LEU A 355 14.09 -1.87 14.44
C LEU A 355 15.00 -1.19 13.39
N ARG A 356 14.45 -0.79 12.24
CA ARG A 356 15.16 0.02 11.22
C ARG A 356 15.72 1.31 11.82
N ASN A 357 14.90 2.05 12.58
CA ASN A 357 15.34 3.26 13.26
C ASN A 357 16.47 3.00 14.28
N ILE A 358 16.44 1.89 15.00
CA ILE A 358 17.53 1.50 15.91
C ILE A 358 18.82 1.24 15.13
N ALA A 359 18.74 0.51 14.01
CA ALA A 359 19.89 0.21 13.16
C ALA A 359 20.48 1.51 12.57
N ILE A 360 19.65 2.36 11.96
CA ILE A 360 20.09 3.64 11.38
C ILE A 360 20.86 4.50 12.39
N ARG A 361 20.42 4.58 13.66
CA ARG A 361 21.10 5.36 14.71
C ARG A 361 22.51 4.85 15.04
N LYS A 362 22.86 3.61 14.67
CA LYS A 362 24.19 3.02 14.88
C LYS A 362 25.13 3.20 13.69
N VAL A 363 24.63 3.70 12.55
CA VAL A 363 25.49 4.04 11.40
C VAL A 363 26.47 5.14 11.79
N LYS A 364 27.73 4.94 11.41
CA LYS A 364 28.82 5.92 11.62
C LYS A 364 29.52 6.33 10.34
N THR A 365 29.26 5.64 9.23
CA THR A 365 29.81 5.96 7.92
C THR A 365 29.04 7.09 7.26
N LYS A 366 29.66 7.70 6.24
CA LYS A 366 29.06 8.76 5.43
C LYS A 366 27.84 8.29 4.63
N TYR A 367 27.83 7.03 4.21
CA TYR A 367 26.77 6.42 3.42
C TYR A 367 26.18 5.20 4.12
N MET A 368 24.89 4.94 3.92
CA MET A 368 24.22 3.73 4.37
C MET A 368 23.43 3.10 3.24
N LEU A 369 23.45 1.78 3.16
CA LEU A 369 22.58 0.98 2.32
C LEU A 369 21.53 0.33 3.23
N LEU A 370 20.29 0.83 3.19
CA LEU A 370 19.17 0.22 3.92
C LEU A 370 18.62 -0.93 3.09
N LEU A 371 18.61 -2.13 3.67
CA LEU A 371 18.25 -3.36 2.96
C LEU A 371 17.54 -4.34 3.90
N ASP A 372 16.53 -5.05 3.39
CA ASP A 372 15.90 -6.15 4.14
C ASP A 372 16.80 -7.40 4.13
N ALA A 373 16.70 -8.24 5.17
CA ALA A 373 17.67 -9.31 5.44
C ALA A 373 17.68 -10.44 4.39
N ASP A 374 16.66 -10.51 3.54
CA ASP A 374 16.48 -11.47 2.44
C ASP A 374 17.06 -10.98 1.11
N PHE A 375 17.45 -9.71 1.00
CA PHE A 375 18.19 -9.21 -0.14
C PHE A 375 19.68 -9.41 0.03
N GLN A 376 20.32 -9.78 -1.08
CA GLN A 376 21.76 -9.90 -1.17
C GLN A 376 22.34 -8.70 -1.95
N PRO A 377 23.24 -7.91 -1.36
CA PRO A 377 23.96 -6.87 -2.10
C PRO A 377 24.79 -7.46 -3.25
N SER A 378 24.99 -6.69 -4.33
CA SER A 378 25.90 -7.12 -5.38
C SER A 378 27.35 -7.20 -4.86
N PRO A 379 28.14 -8.20 -5.30
CA PRO A 379 29.51 -8.43 -4.82
C PRO A 379 30.40 -7.18 -4.75
N ASP A 380 30.30 -6.32 -5.76
CA ASP A 380 31.13 -5.12 -5.94
C ASP A 380 30.37 -3.82 -5.68
N PHE A 381 29.21 -3.90 -5.00
CA PHE A 381 28.31 -2.76 -4.77
C PHE A 381 29.05 -1.55 -4.23
N GLN A 382 29.78 -1.71 -3.14
CA GLN A 382 30.43 -0.60 -2.44
C GLN A 382 31.46 0.10 -3.33
N GLN A 383 32.30 -0.66 -4.04
CA GLN A 383 33.32 -0.11 -4.92
C GLN A 383 32.70 0.65 -6.09
N LYS A 384 31.69 0.06 -6.74
CA LYS A 384 30.97 0.70 -7.86
C LYS A 384 30.25 1.96 -7.42
N PHE A 385 29.53 1.90 -6.29
CA PHE A 385 28.83 3.04 -5.72
C PHE A 385 29.79 4.19 -5.42
N LEU A 386 30.88 3.95 -4.69
CA LEU A 386 31.84 5.02 -4.37
C LEU A 386 32.54 5.58 -5.62
N THR A 387 32.68 4.78 -6.69
CA THR A 387 33.24 5.23 -7.97
C THR A 387 32.24 6.10 -8.72
N SER A 388 30.95 5.74 -8.76
CA SER A 388 29.92 6.52 -9.45
C SER A 388 29.71 7.90 -8.81
N LEU A 389 29.88 8.01 -7.49
CA LEU A 389 29.81 9.29 -6.78
C LEU A 389 30.88 10.31 -7.21
N LYS A 390 31.98 9.89 -7.85
CA LYS A 390 33.01 10.82 -8.35
C LYS A 390 32.52 11.66 -9.55
N HIS A 391 31.45 11.23 -10.19
CA HIS A 391 30.95 11.81 -11.44
C HIS A 391 29.56 12.44 -11.27
N VAL A 392 29.05 12.54 -10.04
CA VAL A 392 27.70 13.02 -9.75
C VAL A 392 27.78 14.09 -8.66
N ASP A 393 27.26 15.28 -8.96
CA ASP A 393 27.02 16.29 -7.94
C ASP A 393 25.69 15.99 -7.23
N PHE A 394 25.70 15.98 -5.91
CA PHE A 394 24.52 15.71 -5.10
C PHE A 394 24.53 16.51 -3.80
N SER A 395 23.32 16.75 -3.27
CA SER A 395 23.14 17.43 -1.98
C SER A 395 23.03 16.41 -0.83
N LEU A 396 23.05 16.91 0.42
CA LEU A 396 22.79 16.09 1.61
C LEU A 396 21.39 15.47 1.65
N LYS A 397 20.44 15.95 0.84
CA LYS A 397 19.07 15.43 0.75
C LYS A 397 18.86 14.47 -0.43
N THR A 398 19.94 13.92 -0.97
CA THR A 398 19.89 13.01 -2.11
C THR A 398 19.76 11.56 -1.64
N ALA A 399 18.77 10.85 -2.17
CA ALA A 399 18.65 9.41 -2.02
C ALA A 399 19.10 8.72 -3.31
N PHE A 400 19.95 7.70 -3.17
CA PHE A 400 20.37 6.86 -4.29
C PHE A 400 19.49 5.62 -4.34
N VAL A 401 18.90 5.36 -5.50
CA VAL A 401 18.04 4.19 -5.71
C VAL A 401 18.88 3.07 -6.31
N VAL A 402 18.85 1.91 -5.68
CA VAL A 402 19.55 0.71 -6.15
C VAL A 402 18.52 -0.23 -6.78
N PRO A 403 18.67 -0.59 -8.06
CA PRO A 403 17.81 -1.58 -8.69
C PRO A 403 17.90 -2.94 -7.99
N ALA A 404 16.75 -3.58 -7.85
CA ALA A 404 16.62 -4.89 -7.24
C ALA A 404 16.12 -5.92 -8.25
N PHE A 405 16.47 -7.18 -8.02
CA PHE A 405 16.10 -8.32 -8.87
C PHE A 405 15.67 -9.49 -7.98
N GLU A 406 14.70 -10.26 -8.45
CA GLU A 406 14.22 -11.48 -7.80
C GLU A 406 14.48 -12.71 -8.67
N TYR A 407 14.74 -13.83 -8.01
CA TYR A 407 14.79 -15.12 -8.69
C TYR A 407 13.38 -15.67 -8.84
N MET A 408 13.09 -16.24 -10.00
CA MET A 408 11.81 -16.91 -10.27
C MET A 408 11.63 -18.18 -9.43
N GLU A 409 12.74 -18.85 -9.12
CA GLU A 409 12.80 -20.03 -8.27
C GLU A 409 13.90 -19.83 -7.21
N LEU A 410 13.71 -20.38 -6.01
CA LEU A 410 14.69 -20.24 -4.94
C LEU A 410 16.03 -20.87 -5.37
N PRO A 411 17.11 -20.08 -5.49
CA PRO A 411 18.40 -20.60 -5.93
C PRO A 411 18.95 -21.59 -4.90
N GLN A 412 19.51 -22.69 -5.37
CA GLN A 412 20.16 -23.68 -4.52
C GLN A 412 21.36 -23.02 -3.81
N LYS A 413 21.80 -23.61 -2.70
CA LYS A 413 22.92 -23.05 -1.91
C LYS A 413 24.24 -23.00 -2.71
N SER A 414 24.39 -23.86 -3.72
CA SER A 414 25.52 -23.88 -4.67
C SER A 414 25.43 -22.79 -5.75
N ASP A 415 24.24 -22.23 -5.98
CA ASP A 415 24.04 -21.25 -7.03
C ASP A 415 24.56 -19.91 -6.54
N ASN A 416 25.67 -19.49 -7.12
CA ASN A 416 26.25 -18.19 -6.83
C ASN A 416 25.38 -17.10 -7.45
N ALA A 417 25.22 -15.99 -6.74
CA ALA A 417 24.64 -14.79 -7.32
C ALA A 417 25.47 -14.32 -8.52
N PRO A 418 24.85 -13.69 -9.54
CA PRO A 418 25.60 -13.14 -10.66
C PRO A 418 26.67 -12.17 -10.16
N GLN A 419 27.91 -12.38 -10.60
CA GLN A 419 29.07 -11.60 -10.17
C GLN A 419 29.25 -10.33 -11.00
N THR A 420 28.80 -10.37 -12.26
CA THR A 420 28.95 -9.28 -13.22
C THR A 420 27.61 -8.84 -13.78
N LYS A 421 27.59 -7.63 -14.38
CA LYS A 421 26.40 -7.11 -15.05
C LYS A 421 26.04 -7.99 -16.24
N GLU A 422 27.05 -8.48 -16.95
CA GLU A 422 26.93 -9.32 -18.13
C GLU A 422 26.26 -10.65 -17.76
N GLU A 423 26.67 -11.29 -16.66
CA GLU A 423 26.01 -12.48 -16.13
C GLU A 423 24.55 -12.23 -15.75
N LEU A 424 24.26 -11.13 -15.06
CA LEU A 424 22.89 -10.76 -14.71
C LEU A 424 22.02 -10.57 -15.98
N LEU A 425 22.56 -9.90 -17.00
CA LEU A 425 21.85 -9.69 -18.28
C LEU A 425 21.64 -11.01 -19.03
N GLN A 426 22.57 -11.95 -18.93
CA GLN A 426 22.39 -13.29 -19.51
C GLN A 426 21.28 -14.06 -18.81
N LEU A 427 21.11 -13.92 -17.49
CA LEU A 427 20.03 -14.57 -16.73
C LEU A 427 18.66 -13.93 -16.99
N LEU A 428 18.64 -12.61 -17.22
CA LEU A 428 17.45 -11.83 -17.50
C LEU A 428 16.89 -12.04 -18.91
N HIS A 429 17.76 -12.23 -19.91
CA HIS A 429 17.37 -12.31 -21.33
C HIS A 429 17.30 -13.74 -21.89
N ARG A 430 17.22 -14.76 -21.03
CA ARG A 430 16.91 -16.12 -21.49
C ARG A 430 15.48 -16.17 -22.03
N GLU A 431 15.20 -17.13 -22.91
CA GLU A 431 13.82 -17.42 -23.34
C GLU A 431 12.91 -17.67 -22.14
N GLU A 432 13.44 -18.37 -21.13
CA GLU A 432 12.85 -18.51 -19.81
C GLU A 432 13.76 -17.83 -18.76
N PRO A 433 13.44 -16.58 -18.33
CA PRO A 433 14.28 -15.82 -17.43
C PRO A 433 14.30 -16.45 -16.03
N PHE A 434 15.50 -16.67 -15.49
CA PHE A 434 15.68 -17.15 -14.11
C PHE A 434 15.59 -16.01 -13.08
N ILE A 435 15.84 -14.78 -13.52
CA ILE A 435 15.83 -13.57 -12.70
C ILE A 435 15.00 -12.51 -13.40
N LEU A 436 14.20 -11.77 -12.64
CA LEU A 436 13.45 -10.60 -13.10
C LEU A 436 13.75 -9.37 -12.25
N PRO A 437 13.54 -8.15 -12.76
CA PRO A 437 13.55 -6.96 -11.91
C PRO A 437 12.47 -7.08 -10.84
N PHE A 438 12.85 -6.81 -9.60
CA PHE A 438 11.98 -6.90 -8.44
C PHE A 438 10.73 -6.03 -8.66
N SER A 439 9.55 -6.64 -8.53
CA SER A 439 8.25 -5.96 -8.62
C SER A 439 7.89 -5.32 -9.97
N ILE A 440 8.55 -5.66 -11.09
CA ILE A 440 8.09 -5.26 -12.43
C ILE A 440 7.21 -6.37 -13.03
N LEU A 441 5.89 -6.22 -12.90
CA LEU A 441 4.90 -7.15 -13.45
C LEU A 441 4.70 -7.07 -14.98
N SER A 442 5.39 -6.17 -15.69
CA SER A 442 5.29 -6.14 -17.16
C SER A 442 6.36 -7.03 -17.80
N LYS A 443 5.95 -8.22 -18.26
CA LYS A 443 6.71 -9.01 -19.25
C LYS A 443 7.03 -8.22 -20.53
N ALA A 444 6.37 -7.08 -20.75
CA ALA A 444 6.64 -6.16 -21.83
C ALA A 444 7.54 -5.00 -21.36
N ALA A 445 8.75 -4.97 -21.92
CA ALA A 445 9.63 -3.79 -22.03
C ALA A 445 10.28 -3.24 -20.75
N VAL A 446 11.26 -3.96 -20.22
CA VAL A 446 12.45 -3.28 -19.69
C VAL A 446 13.30 -2.86 -20.88
N ASN A 447 13.15 -1.61 -21.32
CA ASN A 447 13.97 -1.08 -22.40
C ASN A 447 15.39 -0.83 -21.86
N ALA A 448 16.30 -1.77 -22.11
CA ALA A 448 17.67 -1.83 -21.56
C ALA A 448 18.53 -0.57 -21.81
N LYS A 449 18.09 0.34 -22.70
CA LYS A 449 18.77 1.62 -22.97
C LYS A 449 18.66 2.66 -21.84
N ASN A 450 17.68 2.53 -20.94
CA ASN A 450 17.46 3.48 -19.84
C ASN A 450 17.98 2.99 -18.48
N ILE A 451 18.52 1.78 -18.41
CA ILE A 451 19.23 1.31 -17.23
C ILE A 451 20.62 1.94 -17.22
N ARG A 452 20.73 3.15 -16.65
CA ARG A 452 22.01 3.72 -16.25
C ARG A 452 22.33 3.20 -14.85
N PHE A 453 23.28 2.28 -14.75
CA PHE A 453 23.92 1.89 -13.50
C PHE A 453 25.19 2.71 -13.31
#